data_AF-A0A2N6AI45-F1
#
_entry.id   AF-A0A2N6AI45-F1
#
_cell.length_a   1.000
_cell.length_b   1.000
_cell.length_c   1.000
_cell.angle_alpha   90.00
_cell.angle_beta   90.00
_cell.angle_gamma   90.00
#
_symmetry.space_group_name_H-M   'P 1'
#
loop_
_entity.id
_entity.type
_entity.pdbx_description
1 polymer ?
#
loop_
_entity_poly.entity_id
_entity_poly.type
_entity_poly.pdbx_seq_one_letter_code
_entity_poly.pdbx_strand_id
1 'polypeptide(L)'
;ALAIEVQAAETDLEKERYPELFEINMLRCIFCGFCEEVCPEEAIVMSSTYEMAFTSYDDAIFDKEKLLTSVEELRPRLEFLRAHR
;
A
#
# COMPACT_ATOMS: atom_id res chain seq x y z
N ALA A 1 1.84 17.25 5.91
CA ALA A 1 0.90 16.19 5.50
C ALA A 1 1.70 14.96 5.07
N LEU A 2 1.15 13.77 5.27
CA LEU A 2 1.89 12.50 5.30
C LEU A 2 2.04 11.88 3.90
N ALA A 3 2.91 10.87 3.78
CA ALA A 3 3.04 10.06 2.57
C ALA A 3 2.02 8.90 2.55
N ILE A 4 1.71 8.33 3.72
CA ILE A 4 0.68 7.32 3.91
C ILE A 4 -0.29 7.84 4.97
N GLU A 5 -1.57 7.83 4.67
CA GLU A 5 -2.66 8.17 5.58
C GLU A 5 -3.57 6.95 5.75
N VAL A 6 -3.84 6.59 7.00
CA VAL A 6 -4.66 5.42 7.35
C VAL A 6 -5.64 5.81 8.44
N GLN A 7 -6.91 5.49 8.24
CA GLN A 7 -7.94 5.60 9.26
C GLN A 7 -8.62 4.24 9.41
N ALA A 8 -8.71 3.75 10.64
CA ALA A 8 -9.32 2.48 10.96
C ALA A 8 -10.77 2.67 11.42
N ALA A 9 -11.67 1.84 10.92
CA ALA A 9 -13.02 1.68 11.43
C ALA A 9 -13.16 0.35 12.18
N GLU A 10 -14.12 0.32 13.11
CA GLU A 10 -14.42 -0.83 13.95
C GLU A 10 -15.38 -1.80 13.25
N THR A 11 -15.27 -3.09 13.55
CA THR A 11 -16.27 -4.11 13.17
C THR A 11 -17.12 -4.51 14.37
N ASP A 12 -18.10 -5.40 14.17
CA ASP A 12 -18.85 -6.02 15.29
C ASP A 12 -17.97 -6.96 16.15
N LEU A 13 -16.75 -7.27 15.72
CA LEU A 13 -15.82 -8.15 16.41
C LEU A 13 -14.81 -7.32 17.23
N GLU A 14 -14.64 -7.66 18.50
CA GLU A 14 -13.87 -6.88 19.49
C GLU A 14 -12.40 -6.62 19.13
N LYS A 15 -11.80 -7.46 18.26
CA LYS A 15 -10.38 -7.40 17.90
C LYS A 15 -10.13 -7.15 16.42
N GLU A 16 -11.17 -6.94 15.61
CA GLU A 16 -11.02 -6.78 14.17
C GLU A 16 -11.36 -5.35 13.74
N ARG A 17 -10.46 -4.79 12.93
CA ARG A 17 -10.57 -3.45 12.34
C ARG A 17 -10.31 -3.53 10.85
N TYR A 18 -10.86 -2.59 10.12
CA TYR A 18 -10.60 -2.44 8.69
C TYR A 18 -10.18 -1.00 8.36
N PRO A 19 -9.42 -0.80 7.27
CA PRO A 19 -9.11 0.54 6.81
C PRO A 19 -10.36 1.17 6.18
N GLU A 20 -10.91 2.19 6.85
CA GLU A 20 -11.91 3.09 6.28
C GLU A 20 -11.26 4.00 5.23
N LEU A 21 -10.06 4.49 5.54
CA LEU A 21 -9.22 5.25 4.63
C LEU A 21 -7.85 4.58 4.53
N PHE A 22 -7.37 4.40 3.30
CA PHE A 22 -5.98 4.03 3.03
C PHE A 22 -5.53 4.78 1.78
N GLU A 23 -4.73 5.82 1.98
CA GLU A 23 -4.25 6.66 0.90
C GLU A 23 -2.73 6.77 0.92
N ILE A 24 -2.13 6.74 -0.27
CA ILE A 24 -0.71 7.01 -0.49
C ILE A 24 -0.57 8.23 -1.38
N ASN A 25 0.12 9.25 -0.89
CA ASN A 25 0.52 10.41 -1.68
C ASN A 25 1.82 10.10 -2.43
N MET A 26 1.72 9.81 -3.73
CA MET A 26 2.86 9.45 -4.58
C MET A 26 3.85 10.58 -4.81
N LEU A 27 3.47 11.85 -4.55
CA LEU A 27 4.40 12.99 -4.61
C LEU A 27 5.27 13.12 -3.34
N ARG A 28 4.90 12.42 -2.26
CA ARG A 28 5.65 12.41 -0.99
C ARG A 28 6.27 11.06 -0.66
N CYS A 29 5.74 9.97 -1.21
CA CYS A 29 6.37 8.68 -1.12
C CYS A 29 7.78 8.75 -1.72
N ILE A 30 8.79 8.33 -0.96
CA ILE A 30 10.18 8.27 -1.41
C ILE A 30 10.60 6.86 -1.81
N PHE A 31 9.63 5.94 -1.93
CA PHE A 31 9.83 4.54 -2.35
C PHE A 31 10.89 3.79 -1.51
N CYS A 32 10.91 4.02 -0.19
CA CYS A 32 11.92 3.45 0.71
C CYS A 32 11.69 1.97 1.08
N GLY A 33 10.50 1.41 0.84
CA GLY A 33 10.17 0.02 1.17
C GLY A 33 9.81 -0.26 2.63
N PHE A 34 9.87 0.72 3.55
CA PHE A 34 9.57 0.48 4.97
C PHE A 34 8.13 0.04 5.24
N CYS A 35 7.16 0.47 4.43
CA CYS A 35 5.79 0.00 4.54
C CYS A 35 5.64 -1.50 4.24
N GLU A 36 6.40 -2.01 3.28
CA GLU A 36 6.44 -3.44 2.93
C GLU A 36 7.13 -4.27 4.03
N GLU A 37 8.22 -3.74 4.60
CA GLU A 37 8.96 -4.41 5.67
C GLU A 37 8.16 -4.51 6.97
N VAL A 38 7.50 -3.42 7.38
CA VAL A 38 6.77 -3.36 8.66
C VAL A 38 5.44 -4.11 8.63
N CYS A 39 4.89 -4.40 7.44
CA CYS A 39 3.59 -5.03 7.33
C CYS A 39 3.67 -6.52 7.77
N PRO A 40 2.95 -6.92 8.84
CA PRO A 40 2.99 -8.29 9.34
C PRO A 40 2.26 -9.27 8.42
N GLU A 41 1.18 -8.81 7.76
CA GLU A 41 0.27 -9.64 6.96
C GLU A 41 0.50 -9.49 5.45
N GLU A 42 1.59 -8.84 5.02
CA GLU A 42 1.92 -8.63 3.60
C GLU A 42 0.80 -7.90 2.81
N ALA A 43 0.01 -7.06 3.47
CA ALA A 43 -1.10 -6.32 2.86
C ALA A 43 -0.64 -5.19 1.91
N ILE A 44 0.61 -4.73 2.04
CA ILE A 44 1.23 -3.74 1.17
C ILE A 44 2.61 -4.23 0.73
N VAL A 45 2.85 -4.18 -0.57
CA VAL A 45 4.06 -4.71 -1.22
C VAL A 45 4.45 -3.79 -2.36
N MET A 46 5.76 -3.63 -2.60
CA MET A 46 6.23 -2.81 -3.72
C MET A 46 6.00 -3.53 -5.04
N SER A 47 5.20 -2.91 -5.91
CA SER A 47 5.04 -3.38 -7.30
C SER A 47 6.30 -3.10 -8.13
N SER A 48 6.40 -3.73 -9.29
CA SER A 48 7.43 -3.44 -10.30
C SER A 48 7.09 -2.24 -11.20
N THR A 49 5.94 -1.59 -10.98
CA THR A 49 5.50 -0.43 -11.76
C THR A 49 6.32 0.80 -11.39
N TYR A 50 7.02 1.36 -12.38
CA TYR A 50 7.84 2.56 -12.21
C TYR A 50 7.41 3.73 -13.11
N GLU A 51 6.57 3.46 -14.11
CA GLU A 51 6.10 4.45 -15.08
C GLU A 51 4.89 5.21 -14.52
N MET A 52 5.15 6.25 -13.74
CA MET A 52 4.12 7.09 -13.16
C MET A 52 4.37 8.55 -13.53
N ALA A 53 3.46 9.13 -14.32
CA ALA A 53 3.42 10.54 -14.61
C ALA A 53 2.04 11.08 -14.23
N PHE A 54 2.01 12.12 -13.41
CA PHE A 54 0.78 12.72 -12.92
C PHE A 54 0.55 14.07 -13.57
N THR A 55 -0.69 14.37 -13.93
CA THR A 55 -1.06 15.66 -14.54
C THR A 55 -1.71 16.61 -13.54
N SER A 56 -2.21 16.07 -12.43
CA SER A 56 -2.77 16.81 -11.31
C SER A 56 -2.30 16.23 -9.97
N TYR A 57 -2.53 16.97 -8.89
CA TYR A 57 -2.26 16.49 -7.53
C TYR A 57 -3.12 15.26 -7.19
N ASP A 58 -4.40 15.28 -7.57
CA ASP A 58 -5.38 14.23 -7.26
C ASP A 58 -5.05 12.91 -8.00
N ASP A 59 -4.43 12.98 -9.18
CA ASP A 59 -3.93 11.80 -9.89
C ASP A 59 -2.86 11.06 -9.07
N ALA A 60 -2.08 11.81 -8.30
CA ALA A 60 -0.98 11.30 -7.49
C ALA A 60 -1.42 10.85 -6.08
N ILE A 61 -2.70 11.02 -5.73
CA ILE A 61 -3.29 10.43 -4.52
C ILE A 61 -3.88 9.08 -4.89
N PHE A 62 -3.28 8.04 -4.34
CA PHE A 62 -3.68 6.66 -4.57
C PHE A 62 -4.53 6.23 -3.38
N ASP A 63 -5.83 6.11 -3.62
CA ASP A 63 -6.80 5.55 -2.69
C ASP A 63 -6.71 4.02 -2.66
N LYS A 64 -7.50 3.41 -1.77
CA LYS A 64 -7.55 1.96 -1.59
C LYS A 64 -7.86 1.25 -2.91
N GLU A 65 -8.79 1.77 -3.69
CA GLU A 65 -9.24 1.19 -4.95
C GLU A 65 -8.12 1.18 -6.00
N LYS A 66 -7.34 2.26 -6.12
CA LYS A 66 -6.17 2.34 -7.01
C LYS A 66 -5.01 1.45 -6.54
N LEU A 67 -4.90 1.18 -5.25
CA LEU A 67 -3.81 0.38 -4.66
C LEU A 67 -4.06 -1.13 -4.74
N LEU A 68 -5.33 -1.56 -4.85
CA LEU A 68 -5.66 -2.97 -4.96
C LEU A 68 -5.17 -3.54 -6.30
N THR A 69 -4.38 -4.61 -6.21
CA THR A 69 -3.94 -5.41 -7.34
C THR A 69 -4.04 -6.90 -7.02
N SER A 70 -3.92 -7.75 -8.03
CA SER A 70 -3.89 -9.19 -7.86
C SER A 70 -2.58 -9.67 -7.24
N VAL A 71 -2.69 -10.71 -6.41
CA VAL A 71 -1.51 -11.40 -5.84
C VAL A 71 -0.60 -11.95 -6.94
N GLU A 72 -1.18 -12.30 -8.09
CA GLU A 72 -0.48 -12.81 -9.26
C GLU A 72 0.57 -11.82 -9.80
N GLU A 73 0.20 -10.55 -9.91
CA GLU A 73 1.09 -9.47 -10.39
C GLU A 73 2.27 -9.24 -9.44
N LEU A 74 2.07 -9.49 -8.14
CA LEU A 74 3.08 -9.28 -7.09
C LEU A 74 3.85 -10.55 -6.73
N ARG A 75 3.52 -11.70 -7.34
CA ARG A 75 4.10 -13.01 -7.00
C ARG A 75 5.63 -12.99 -6.91
N PRO A 76 6.39 -12.41 -7.87
CA PRO A 76 7.86 -12.44 -7.79
C PRO A 76 8.40 -11.72 -6.55
N ARG A 77 7.76 -10.62 -6.14
CA ARG A 77 8.17 -9.87 -4.95
C ARG A 77 7.77 -10.60 -3.68
N LEU A 78 6.55 -11.14 -3.63
CA LEU A 78 6.06 -11.93 -2.49
C LEU A 78 6.93 -13.16 -2.21
N GLU A 79 7.28 -13.92 -3.26
CA GLU A 79 8.18 -15.08 -3.12
C GLU A 79 9.57 -14.66 -2.61
N PHE A 80 10.11 -13.54 -3.11
CA PHE A 80 11.36 -13.00 -2.62
C PHE A 80 11.29 -12.64 -1.13
N LEU A 81 10.26 -11.92 -0.69
CA LEU A 81 10.10 -11.50 0.71
C LEU A 81 9.98 -12.70 1.64
N ARG A 82 9.15 -13.69 1.29
CA ARG A 82 8.95 -14.90 2.12
C ARG A 82 10.20 -15.76 2.25
N ALA A 83 11.08 -15.75 1.25
CA ALA A 83 12.35 -16.47 1.30
C ALA A 83 13.42 -15.78 2.16
N HIS A 84 13.27 -14.49 2.48
CA HIS A 84 14.30 -13.66 3.13
C HIS A 84 13.80 -12.94 4.40
N ARG A 85 12.59 -13.27 4.88
CA ARG A 85 12.03 -12.79 6.14
C ARG A 85 12.39 -13.74 7.29
#